data_AF-A0A0C9ZA71-F1
#
_entry.id   AF-A0A0C9ZA71-F1
#
_cell.length_a   1.000
_cell.length_b   1.000
_cell.length_c   1.000
_cell.angle_alpha   90.00
_cell.angle_beta   90.00
_cell.angle_gamma   90.00
#
_symmetry.space_group_name_H-M   'P 1'
#
loop_
_entity.id
_entity.type
_entity.pdbx_description
1 polymer ?
#
loop_
_entity_poly.entity_id
_entity_poly.type
_entity_poly.pdbx_seq_one_letter_code
_entity_poly.pdbx_strand_id
1 'polypeptide(L)'
;MVVHRPPDSRLLTNLIAHEKEYTKHFVSLFPLSHAALASLSAYSAASPSENPYSSNSGSPAQVLAAIVDVLAGADDALQRYLHVVEKWREQLVSLKELEDDIGSILRDREIL
;
A
#
# COMPACT_ATOMS: atom_id res chain seq x y z
N MET A 1 -28.29 19.22 -24.82
CA MET A 1 -28.49 17.87 -24.26
C MET A 1 -27.14 17.27 -23.96
N VAL A 2 -26.75 17.15 -22.70
CA VAL A 2 -25.58 16.35 -22.34
C VAL A 2 -25.97 14.91 -22.64
N VAL A 3 -25.35 14.32 -23.65
CA VAL A 3 -25.52 12.92 -24.01
C VAL A 3 -25.14 12.13 -22.75
N HIS A 4 -26.13 11.49 -22.12
CA HIS A 4 -25.93 10.46 -21.10
C HIS A 4 -25.21 9.30 -21.77
N ARG A 5 -23.90 9.48 -22.04
CA ARG A 5 -23.05 8.36 -22.43
C ARG A 5 -22.88 7.56 -21.14
N PRO A 6 -23.38 6.31 -21.06
CA PRO A 6 -23.13 5.50 -19.89
C PRO A 6 -21.60 5.42 -19.70
N PRO A 7 -21.11 5.60 -18.46
CA PRO A 7 -19.70 5.42 -18.18
C PRO A 7 -19.27 4.04 -18.69
N ASP A 8 -18.09 3.98 -19.32
CA ASP A 8 -17.56 2.72 -19.84
C ASP A 8 -17.17 1.83 -18.65
N SER A 9 -18.07 0.95 -18.23
CA SER A 9 -17.91 0.04 -17.08
C SER A 9 -16.67 -0.86 -17.19
N ARG A 10 -16.11 -1.00 -18.41
CA ARG A 10 -14.85 -1.70 -18.65
C ARG A 10 -13.67 -0.95 -18.06
N LEU A 11 -13.69 0.39 -18.07
CA LEU A 11 -12.64 1.20 -17.46
C LEU A 11 -12.60 1.01 -15.94
N LEU A 12 -13.77 1.01 -15.29
CA LEU A 12 -13.87 0.76 -13.84
C LEU A 12 -13.45 -0.67 -13.49
N THR A 13 -13.88 -1.65 -14.29
CA THR A 13 -13.47 -3.05 -14.11
C THR A 13 -11.96 -3.23 -14.26
N ASN A 14 -11.35 -2.59 -15.27
CA ASN A 14 -9.91 -2.61 -15.46
C ASN A 14 -9.17 -1.93 -14.30
N LEU A 15 -9.66 -0.80 -13.81
CA LEU A 15 -9.10 -0.11 -12.66
C LEU A 15 -9.11 -1.01 -11.41
N ILE A 16 -10.24 -1.64 -11.09
CA ILE A 16 -10.36 -2.58 -9.97
C ILE A 16 -9.38 -3.76 -10.13
N ALA A 17 -9.23 -4.29 -11.34
CA ALA A 17 -8.29 -5.37 -11.62
C ALA A 17 -6.83 -4.93 -11.40
N HIS A 18 -6.46 -3.74 -11.85
CA HIS A 18 -5.12 -3.19 -11.65
C HIS A 18 -4.83 -2.91 -10.18
N GLU A 19 -5.78 -2.32 -9.44
CA GLU A 19 -5.66 -2.08 -8.00
C GLU A 19 -5.48 -3.40 -7.24
N LYS A 20 -6.24 -4.43 -7.59
CA LYS A 20 -6.11 -5.77 -6.99
C LYS A 20 -4.72 -6.37 -7.21
N GLU A 21 -4.18 -6.29 -8.43
CA GLU A 21 -2.85 -6.84 -8.73
C GLU A 21 -1.74 -6.00 -8.09
N TYR A 22 -1.91 -4.67 -8.05
CA TYR A 22 -1.03 -3.76 -7.34
C TYR A 22 -0.95 -4.11 -5.85
N THR A 23 -2.08 -4.22 -5.16
CA THR A 23 -2.14 -4.62 -3.75
C THR A 23 -1.45 -5.96 -3.51
N LYS A 24 -1.66 -6.94 -4.39
CA LYS A 24 -1.03 -8.26 -4.28
C LYS A 24 0.50 -8.19 -4.36
N HIS A 25 1.05 -7.42 -5.29
CA HIS A 25 2.49 -7.19 -5.37
C HIS A 25 3.01 -6.37 -4.20
N PHE A 26 2.24 -5.42 -3.72
CA PHE A 26 2.62 -4.62 -2.55
C PHE A 26 2.71 -5.49 -1.29
N VAL A 27 1.74 -6.39 -1.09
CA VAL A 27 1.73 -7.33 0.03
C VAL A 27 2.92 -8.30 -0.01
N SER A 28 3.34 -8.73 -1.20
CA SER A 28 4.48 -9.65 -1.32
C SER A 28 5.83 -9.01 -0.99
N LEU A 29 5.91 -7.69 -0.85
CA LEU A 29 7.13 -6.98 -0.42
C LEU A 29 7.35 -7.03 1.10
N PHE A 30 6.30 -7.13 1.91
CA PHE A 30 6.43 -7.08 3.38
C PHE A 30 7.33 -8.18 3.96
N PRO A 31 7.26 -9.45 3.53
CA PRO A 31 8.16 -10.48 4.05
C PRO A 31 9.64 -10.16 3.78
N LEU A 32 9.94 -9.58 2.61
CA LEU A 32 11.30 -9.20 2.25
C LEU A 32 11.77 -7.98 3.06
N SER A 33 10.92 -6.96 3.21
CA SER A 33 11.22 -5.78 4.03
C SER A 33 11.49 -6.18 5.48
N HIS A 34 10.62 -7.03 6.04
CA HIS A 34 10.77 -7.53 7.41
C HIS A 34 12.07 -8.33 7.61
N ALA A 35 12.43 -9.19 6.66
CA ALA A 35 13.67 -9.96 6.71
C ALA A 35 14.92 -9.05 6.62
N ALA A 36 14.87 -8.02 5.77
CA ALA A 36 15.95 -7.04 5.65
C ALA A 36 16.11 -6.24 6.95
N LEU A 37 15.01 -5.78 7.55
CA LEU A 37 15.00 -5.05 8.81
C LEU A 37 15.51 -5.91 9.97
N ALA A 38 15.09 -7.19 10.06
CA ALA A 38 15.58 -8.12 11.05
C ALA A 38 17.09 -8.36 10.91
N SER A 39 17.58 -8.51 9.67
CA SER A 39 19.02 -8.67 9.39
C SER A 39 19.82 -7.43 9.75
N LEU A 40 19.30 -6.23 9.45
CA LEU A 40 19.93 -4.96 9.81
C LEU A 40 19.95 -4.75 11.33
N SER A 41 18.87 -5.12 12.02
CA SER A 41 18.77 -5.05 13.48
C SER A 41 19.79 -5.97 14.15
N ALA A 42 19.92 -7.21 13.66
CA ALA A 42 20.95 -8.14 14.13
C ALA A 42 22.38 -7.61 13.87
N TYR A 43 22.62 -7.02 12.70
CA TYR A 43 23.90 -6.39 12.36
C TYR A 43 24.23 -5.18 13.25
N SER A 44 23.22 -4.35 13.55
CA SER A 44 23.32 -3.23 14.48
C SER A 44 23.72 -3.72 15.88
N ALA A 45 23.04 -4.76 16.38
CA ALA A 45 23.31 -5.34 17.69
C ALA A 45 24.71 -5.99 17.80
N ALA A 46 25.24 -6.52 16.70
CA ALA A 46 26.58 -7.08 16.63
C ALA A 46 27.69 -6.03 16.42
N SER A 47 27.34 -4.77 16.16
CA SER A 47 28.30 -3.71 15.87
C SER A 47 28.92 -3.13 17.16
N PRO A 48 30.17 -2.62 17.10
CA PRO A 48 30.83 -2.02 18.25
C PRO A 48 30.03 -0.83 18.83
N SER A 49 29.76 -0.89 20.12
CA SER A 49 29.04 0.16 20.86
C SER A 49 29.92 1.33 21.30
N GLU A 50 31.24 1.17 21.26
CA GLU A 50 32.22 2.20 21.65
C GLU A 50 33.05 2.64 20.44
N ASN A 51 33.18 3.96 20.26
CA ASN A 51 34.16 4.55 19.35
C ASN A 51 35.37 5.02 20.19
N PRO A 52 36.54 4.36 20.12
CA PRO A 52 37.69 4.69 20.96
C PRO A 52 38.30 6.08 20.69
N TYR A 53 37.89 6.75 19.61
CA TYR A 53 38.60 7.91 19.06
C TYR A 53 37.79 9.21 19.02
N SER A 54 36.53 9.23 19.49
CA SER A 54 35.69 10.44 19.42
C SER A 54 34.53 10.41 20.40
N SER A 55 34.53 11.34 21.36
CA SER A 55 33.44 11.57 22.32
C SER A 55 32.23 12.29 21.73
N ASN A 56 32.30 12.76 20.47
CA ASN A 56 31.32 13.67 19.86
C ASN A 56 30.56 13.07 18.66
N SER A 57 30.89 11.83 18.27
CA SER A 57 30.20 11.11 17.19
C SER A 57 29.56 9.85 17.75
N GLY A 58 28.24 9.67 17.54
CA GLY A 58 27.52 8.47 17.98
C GLY A 58 28.21 7.19 17.50
N SER A 59 28.15 6.13 18.30
CA SER A 59 28.77 4.86 17.94
C SER A 59 28.12 4.27 16.67
N PRO A 60 28.84 3.46 15.89
CA PRO A 60 28.26 2.80 14.71
C PRO A 60 26.95 2.05 15.03
N ALA A 61 26.89 1.39 16.19
CA ALA A 61 25.68 0.73 16.67
C ALA A 61 24.50 1.72 16.88
N GLN A 62 24.75 2.91 17.43
CA GLN A 62 23.70 3.93 17.59
C GLN A 62 23.18 4.45 16.25
N VAL A 63 24.06 4.67 15.28
CA VAL A 63 23.66 5.10 13.93
C VAL A 63 22.85 4.01 13.24
N LEU A 64 23.28 2.75 13.33
CA LEU A 64 22.57 1.61 12.76
C LEU A 64 21.20 1.40 13.43
N ALA A 65 21.09 1.54 14.75
CA ALA A 65 19.82 1.49 15.46
C ALA A 65 18.85 2.58 14.99
N ALA A 66 19.33 3.82 14.83
CA ALA A 66 18.50 4.89 14.29
C ALA A 66 18.00 4.60 12.86
N ILE A 67 18.81 3.95 12.02
CA ILE A 67 18.36 3.52 10.68
C ILE A 67 17.28 2.43 10.78
N VAL A 68 17.46 1.46 11.68
CA VAL A 68 16.45 0.42 11.94
C VAL A 68 15.12 1.04 12.34
N ASP A 69 15.13 2.02 13.23
CA ASP A 69 13.91 2.71 13.69
C ASP A 69 13.20 3.46 12.54
N VAL A 70 13.97 4.15 11.68
CA VAL A 70 13.43 4.84 10.51
C VAL A 70 12.79 3.85 9.53
N LEU A 71 13.44 2.73 9.26
CA LEU A 71 12.90 1.70 8.37
C LEU A 71 11.67 1.01 8.98
N ALA A 72 11.63 0.79 10.29
CA ALA A 72 10.45 0.27 10.98
C ALA A 72 9.26 1.22 10.85
N GLY A 73 9.50 2.53 11.00
CA GLY A 73 8.48 3.55 10.77
C GLY A 73 7.99 3.61 9.32
N ALA A 74 8.88 3.41 8.35
CA ALA A 74 8.52 3.33 6.95
C ALA A 74 7.64 2.09 6.66
N ASP A 75 7.98 0.93 7.21
CA ASP A 75 7.18 -0.30 7.09
C ASP A 75 5.76 -0.12 7.64
N ASP A 76 5.63 0.50 8.82
CA ASP A 76 4.31 0.80 9.41
C ASP A 76 3.51 1.79 8.54
N ALA A 77 4.16 2.83 7.99
CA ALA A 77 3.52 3.75 7.07
C ALA A 77 3.04 3.05 5.78
N LEU A 78 3.82 2.11 5.24
CA LEU A 78 3.44 1.30 4.08
C LEU A 78 2.26 0.38 4.41
N GLN A 79 2.21 -0.23 5.60
CA GLN A 79 1.05 -1.03 6.02
C GLN A 79 -0.23 -0.19 6.14
N ARG A 80 -0.14 1.03 6.66
CA ARG A 80 -1.29 1.95 6.69
C ARG A 80 -1.73 2.35 5.30
N TYR A 81 -0.79 2.62 4.41
CA TYR A 81 -1.09 2.91 3.00
C TYR A 81 -1.80 1.73 2.33
N LEU A 82 -1.32 0.49 2.53
CA LEU A 82 -2.00 -0.71 2.06
C LEU A 82 -3.47 -0.74 2.48
N HIS A 83 -3.75 -0.49 3.77
CA HIS A 83 -5.12 -0.51 4.28
C HIS A 83 -6.02 0.55 3.59
N VAL A 84 -5.47 1.74 3.33
CA VAL A 84 -6.20 2.79 2.61
C VAL A 84 -6.48 2.37 1.16
N VAL A 85 -5.52 1.74 0.49
CA VAL A 85 -5.69 1.24 -0.89
C VAL A 85 -6.72 0.11 -0.95
N GLU A 86 -6.74 -0.80 0.02
CA GLU A 86 -7.76 -1.85 0.08
C GLU A 86 -9.16 -1.27 0.24
N LYS A 87 -9.32 -0.30 1.14
CA LYS A 87 -10.58 0.41 1.34
C LYS A 87 -11.02 1.17 0.09
N TRP A 88 -10.09 1.84 -0.58
CA TRP A 88 -10.34 2.51 -1.87
C TRP A 88 -10.85 1.51 -2.91
N ARG A 89 -10.21 0.35 -3.03
CA ARG A 89 -10.64 -0.71 -3.95
C ARG A 89 -12.04 -1.22 -3.63
N GLU A 90 -12.38 -1.39 -2.35
CA GLU A 90 -13.74 -1.76 -1.93
C GLU A 90 -14.77 -0.71 -2.38
N GLN A 91 -14.46 0.58 -2.22
CA GLN A 91 -15.33 1.67 -2.68
C GLN A 91 -15.53 1.64 -4.21
N LEU A 92 -14.49 1.30 -4.98
CA LEU A 92 -14.61 1.12 -6.43
C LEU A 92 -15.53 -0.05 -6.79
N VAL A 93 -15.48 -1.15 -6.04
CA VAL A 93 -16.39 -2.28 -6.24
C VAL A 93 -17.83 -1.87 -5.95
N SER A 94 -18.09 -1.19 -4.84
CA SER A 94 -19.43 -0.68 -4.52
C SER A 94 -19.95 0.34 -5.56
N LEU A 95 -19.05 1.18 -6.11
CA LEU A 95 -19.42 2.08 -7.21
C LEU A 95 -19.85 1.30 -8.45
N LYS A 96 -19.14 0.22 -8.79
CA LYS A 96 -19.49 -0.62 -9.93
C LYS A 96 -20.86 -1.27 -9.76
N GLU A 97 -21.14 -1.81 -8.58
CA GLU A 97 -22.46 -2.40 -8.26
C GLU A 97 -23.59 -1.38 -8.45
N LEU A 98 -23.38 -0.14 -7.99
CA LEU A 98 -24.34 0.94 -8.19
C LEU A 98 -24.53 1.30 -9.68
N GLU A 99 -23.46 1.32 -10.47
CA GLU A 99 -23.55 1.55 -11.92
C GLU A 99 -24.31 0.43 -12.64
N ASP A 100 -24.08 -0.83 -12.25
CA ASP A 100 -24.75 -1.99 -12.80
C ASP A 100 -26.27 -1.97 -12.46
N ASP A 101 -26.63 -1.58 -11.24
CA ASP A 101 -28.02 -1.41 -10.79
C ASP A 101 -28.75 -0.30 -11.55
N ILE A 102 -28.13 0.87 -11.70
CA ILE A 102 -28.68 1.99 -12.49
C ILE A 102 -28.88 1.54 -13.95
N GLY A 103 -27.92 0.81 -14.51
CA GLY A 103 -28.03 0.25 -15.84
C GLY A 103 -29.21 -0.72 -15.98
N SER A 104 -29.51 -1.51 -14.96
CA SER A 104 -30.69 -2.39 -14.95
C SER A 104 -32.00 -1.60 -14.95
N ILE A 105 -32.12 -0.59 -14.08
CA ILE A 105 -33.32 0.24 -13.97
C ILE A 105 -33.60 0.99 -15.28
N LEU A 106 -32.56 1.50 -15.95
CA LEU A 106 -32.70 2.19 -17.23
C LEU A 106 -33.21 1.23 -18.32
N ARG A 107 -32.69 0.01 -18.41
CA ARG A 107 -33.16 -1.02 -19.35
C ARG A 107 -34.61 -1.41 -19.07
N ASP A 108 -34.98 -1.60 -17.80
CA ASP A 108 -36.35 -1.95 -17.42
C ASP A 108 -37.34 -0.84 -17.83
N ARG A 109 -36.92 0.43 -17.76
CA ARG A 109 -37.73 1.57 -18.22
C ARG A 109 -37.82 1.72 -19.73
N GLU A 110 -36.85 1.21 -20.50
CA GLU A 110 -36.91 1.19 -21.97
C GLU A 110 -37.84 0.08 -22.51
N ILE A 111 -38.15 -0.92 -21.69
CA ILE A 111 -39.00 -2.06 -22.07
C ILE A 111 -40.50 -1.79 -21.81
N LEU A 112 -40.84 -0.78 -20.98
CA LEU A 112 -42.21 -0.35 -20.64
C LEU A 112 -42.69 0.80 -21.53
#